data_AF-A0A3N5E5M2-F1
#
_entry.id   AF-A0A3N5E5M2-F1
#
_cell.length_a   1.000
_cell.length_b   1.000
_cell.length_c   1.000
_cell.angle_alpha   90.00
_cell.angle_beta   90.00
_cell.angle_gamma   90.00
#
_symmetry.space_group_name_H-M   'P 1'
#
loop_
_entity.id
_entity.type
_entity.pdbx_description
1 polymer ?
#
loop_
_entity_poly.entity_id
_entity_poly.type
_entity_poly.pdbx_seq_one_letter_code
_entity_poly.pdbx_strand_id
1 'polypeptide(L)'
;MKPRYASALALFLCLVSPLRAATPAPPDTPAGRRIQALLAAFETRTDEAMEAFVAGNFTADALKEAPASQRAGRLLGMAGETGPLEFHRVVRRTPEEVVFLARSKTGGEWLEIAKLLEASEPYGIRGLRFEDAPDPNAPPEGRKGSDADTAAAAAA
;
A
#
# COMPACT_ATOMS: atom_id res chain seq x y z
N MET A 1 -68.46 -0.58 -26.87
CA MET A 1 -67.62 -1.59 -27.55
C MET A 1 -66.25 -0.99 -27.85
N LYS A 2 -65.22 -1.55 -27.21
CA LYS A 2 -63.75 -1.56 -27.49
C LYS A 2 -62.98 -0.25 -27.70
N PRO A 3 -62.06 0.13 -26.77
CA PRO A 3 -61.00 1.10 -27.06
C PRO A 3 -59.89 0.45 -27.91
N ARG A 4 -59.33 1.22 -28.85
CA ARG A 4 -58.17 0.85 -29.67
C ARG A 4 -56.90 1.22 -28.91
N TYR A 5 -56.13 0.21 -28.52
CA TYR A 5 -54.78 0.33 -27.98
C TYR A 5 -53.83 0.80 -29.09
N ALA A 6 -53.17 1.94 -28.89
CA ALA A 6 -51.97 2.31 -29.64
C ALA A 6 -50.78 2.18 -28.68
N SER A 7 -50.00 1.13 -28.91
CA SER A 7 -48.81 0.75 -28.16
C SER A 7 -47.75 1.85 -28.18
N ALA A 8 -47.33 2.31 -27.01
CA ALA A 8 -46.05 2.99 -26.82
C ALA A 8 -45.10 2.02 -26.11
N LEU A 9 -44.30 1.29 -26.88
CA LEU A 9 -43.24 0.43 -26.38
C LEU A 9 -42.01 1.32 -26.09
N ALA A 10 -41.93 1.84 -24.86
CA ALA A 10 -40.73 2.53 -24.39
C ALA A 10 -39.68 1.47 -23.98
N LEU A 11 -38.68 1.27 -24.84
CA LEU A 11 -37.52 0.42 -24.57
C LEU A 11 -36.61 1.15 -23.57
N PHE A 12 -36.70 0.78 -22.29
CA PHE A 12 -35.85 1.34 -21.23
C PHE A 12 -34.47 0.66 -21.32
N LEU A 13 -33.54 1.27 -22.07
CA LEU A 13 -32.13 0.86 -22.08
C LEU A 13 -31.51 1.28 -20.73
N CYS A 14 -31.48 0.35 -19.76
CA CYS A 14 -30.69 0.54 -18.54
C CYS A 14 -29.21 0.63 -18.92
N LEU A 15 -28.66 1.85 -18.99
CA LEU A 15 -27.22 2.06 -18.96
C LEU A 15 -26.72 1.59 -17.59
N VAL A 16 -26.25 0.34 -17.53
CA VAL A 16 -25.50 -0.16 -16.38
C VAL A 16 -24.10 0.43 -16.46
N SER A 17 -23.90 1.63 -15.90
CA SER A 17 -22.56 2.17 -15.70
C SER A 17 -21.84 1.32 -14.65
N PRO A 18 -20.68 0.72 -14.96
CA PRO A 18 -19.91 0.02 -13.94
C PRO A 18 -19.43 1.05 -12.92
N LEU A 19 -19.84 0.87 -11.66
CA LEU A 19 -19.31 1.63 -10.53
C LEU A 19 -17.85 1.21 -10.39
N ARG A 20 -16.93 1.97 -10.98
CA ARG A 20 -15.50 1.74 -10.83
C ARG A 20 -15.15 1.99 -9.36
N ALA A 21 -14.88 0.93 -8.61
CA ALA A 21 -14.45 1.05 -7.23
C ALA A 21 -13.21 1.98 -7.20
N ALA A 22 -13.28 3.03 -6.40
CA ALA A 22 -12.15 3.95 -6.27
C ALA A 22 -10.97 3.18 -5.65
N THR A 23 -9.81 3.25 -6.29
CA THR A 23 -8.57 2.75 -5.70
C THR A 23 -8.35 3.46 -4.37
N PRO A 24 -8.05 2.73 -3.28
CA PRO A 24 -7.77 3.34 -1.99
C PRO A 24 -6.65 4.39 -2.13
N ALA A 25 -6.85 5.55 -1.50
CA ALA A 25 -5.85 6.63 -1.49
C ALA A 25 -5.36 6.85 -0.06
N PRO A 26 -4.07 7.21 0.14
CA PRO A 26 -3.61 7.63 1.45
C PRO A 26 -4.41 8.84 1.96
N PRO A 27 -4.72 8.91 3.26
CA PRO A 27 -5.56 9.98 3.83
C PRO A 27 -4.88 11.34 3.73
N ASP A 28 -5.65 12.43 3.57
CA ASP A 28 -5.10 13.79 3.54
C ASP A 28 -4.73 14.28 4.94
N THR A 29 -3.58 13.80 5.40
CA THR A 29 -2.93 14.15 6.67
C THR A 29 -1.44 14.34 6.39
N PRO A 30 -0.66 15.00 7.27
CA PRO A 30 0.78 15.10 7.09
C PRO A 30 1.43 13.74 6.82
N ALA A 31 1.11 12.72 7.63
CA ALA A 31 1.62 11.37 7.46
C ALA A 31 1.20 10.74 6.12
N GLY A 32 -0.06 10.93 5.70
CA GLY A 32 -0.59 10.38 4.46
C GLY A 32 -0.03 11.06 3.21
N ARG A 33 0.22 12.38 3.22
CA ARG A 33 0.94 13.07 2.14
C ARG A 33 2.36 12.54 1.96
N ARG A 34 3.03 12.18 3.06
CA ARG A 34 4.33 11.47 2.97
C ARG A 34 4.20 10.05 2.42
N ILE A 35 3.04 9.38 2.56
CA ILE A 35 2.79 8.08 1.90
C ILE A 35 2.69 8.33 0.41
N GLN A 36 1.87 9.30 0.00
CA GLN A 36 1.71 9.67 -1.42
C GLN A 36 3.05 10.02 -2.07
N ALA A 37 3.90 10.79 -1.38
CA ALA A 37 5.23 11.14 -1.89
C ALA A 37 6.13 9.92 -2.10
N LEU A 38 6.13 8.95 -1.18
CA LEU A 38 6.87 7.69 -1.34
C LEU A 38 6.36 6.89 -2.54
N LEU A 39 5.04 6.73 -2.64
CA LEU A 39 4.40 5.99 -3.74
C LEU A 39 4.69 6.65 -5.09
N ALA A 40 4.66 7.99 -5.16
CA ALA A 40 5.01 8.73 -6.37
C ALA A 40 6.47 8.52 -6.79
N ALA A 41 7.41 8.48 -5.84
CA ALA A 41 8.80 8.17 -6.13
C ALA A 41 8.96 6.74 -6.66
N PHE A 42 8.27 5.76 -6.05
CA PHE A 42 8.26 4.37 -6.51
C PHE A 42 7.55 4.17 -7.86
N GLU A 43 6.68 5.08 -8.27
CA GLU A 43 6.06 5.03 -9.59
C GLU A 43 7.08 5.35 -10.70
N THR A 44 7.89 6.40 -10.53
CA THR A 44 8.85 6.85 -11.55
C THR A 44 10.17 6.09 -11.50
N ARG A 45 10.66 5.74 -10.30
CA ARG A 45 11.90 4.97 -10.07
C ARG A 45 13.12 5.63 -10.72
N THR A 46 13.23 6.94 -10.60
CA THR A 46 14.39 7.72 -11.04
C THR A 46 15.18 8.23 -9.85
N ASP A 47 16.49 8.44 -10.02
CA ASP A 47 17.35 9.06 -9.01
C ASP A 47 16.77 10.40 -8.53
N GLU A 48 16.37 11.26 -9.46
CA GLU A 48 15.79 12.58 -9.16
C GLU A 48 14.55 12.48 -8.26
N ALA A 49 13.63 11.54 -8.55
CA ALA A 49 12.42 11.37 -7.75
C ALA A 49 12.73 10.83 -6.35
N MET A 50 13.71 9.92 -6.23
CA MET A 50 14.15 9.40 -4.94
C MET A 50 14.88 10.45 -4.11
N GLU A 51 15.75 11.25 -4.72
CA GLU A 51 16.43 12.36 -4.06
C GLU A 51 15.43 13.42 -3.58
N ALA A 52 14.49 13.81 -4.44
CA ALA A 52 13.43 14.77 -4.08
C ALA A 52 12.56 14.24 -2.93
N PHE A 53 12.19 12.95 -2.97
CA PHE A 53 11.46 12.32 -1.88
C PHE A 53 12.26 12.38 -0.57
N VAL A 54 13.54 11.97 -0.59
CA VAL A 54 14.37 11.96 0.61
C VAL A 54 14.56 13.35 1.18
N ALA A 55 14.95 14.32 0.35
CA ALA A 55 15.21 15.70 0.77
C ALA A 55 13.95 16.41 1.31
N GLY A 56 12.77 16.13 0.74
CA GLY A 56 11.52 16.76 1.17
C GLY A 56 10.81 16.08 2.34
N ASN A 57 11.22 14.86 2.71
CA ASN A 57 10.49 14.06 3.69
C ASN A 57 11.27 13.60 4.91
N PHE A 58 12.59 13.46 4.82
CA PHE A 58 13.42 13.03 5.94
C PHE A 58 13.80 14.19 6.85
N THR A 59 14.07 13.88 8.11
CA THR A 59 14.50 14.87 9.11
C THR A 59 15.96 15.23 8.89
N ALA A 60 16.37 16.44 9.30
CA ALA A 60 17.76 16.85 9.23
C ALA A 60 18.68 15.89 9.99
N ASP A 61 18.25 15.37 11.14
CA ASP A 61 19.02 14.40 11.92
C ASP A 61 19.15 13.06 11.21
N ALA A 62 18.08 12.55 10.59
CA ALA A 62 18.17 11.35 9.76
C ALA A 62 19.12 11.55 8.57
N LEU A 63 19.15 12.74 7.97
CA LEU A 63 20.06 13.05 6.87
C LEU A 63 21.53 13.19 7.32
N LYS A 64 21.80 13.47 8.61
CA LYS A 64 23.15 13.42 9.18
C LYS A 64 23.63 11.97 9.36
N GLU A 65 22.75 11.07 9.78
CA GLU A 65 23.08 9.65 9.98
C GLU A 65 23.38 8.92 8.66
N ALA A 66 22.60 9.23 7.62
CA ALA A 66 22.83 8.72 6.27
C ALA A 66 22.47 9.82 5.26
N PRO A 67 23.44 10.28 4.44
CA PRO A 67 23.23 11.34 3.47
C PRO A 67 22.08 11.05 2.51
N ALA A 68 21.47 12.12 1.99
CA ALA A 68 20.30 12.03 1.11
C ALA A 68 20.53 11.10 -0.09
N SER A 69 21.68 11.23 -0.77
CA SER A 69 22.05 10.39 -1.91
C SER A 69 22.20 8.91 -1.55
N GLN A 70 22.77 8.60 -0.38
CA GLN A 70 22.89 7.23 0.09
C GLN A 70 21.51 6.60 0.37
N ARG A 71 20.59 7.35 1.00
CA ARG A 71 19.21 6.88 1.21
C ARG A 71 18.45 6.75 -0.11
N ALA A 72 18.58 7.73 -0.99
CA ALA A 72 17.94 7.72 -2.30
C ALA A 72 18.38 6.50 -3.11
N GLY A 73 19.69 6.20 -3.16
CA GLY A 73 20.21 5.01 -3.84
C GLY A 73 19.68 3.69 -3.25
N ARG A 74 19.57 3.58 -1.92
CA ARG A 74 18.96 2.40 -1.27
C ARG A 74 17.49 2.23 -1.64
N LEU A 75 16.72 3.32 -1.60
CA LEU A 75 15.31 3.32 -1.99
C LEU A 75 15.12 3.05 -3.48
N LEU A 76 16.02 3.56 -4.33
CA LEU A 76 16.01 3.30 -5.76
C LEU A 76 16.25 1.82 -6.06
N GLY A 77 17.24 1.20 -5.41
CA GLY A 77 17.50 -0.24 -5.53
C GLY A 77 16.27 -1.06 -5.17
N MET A 78 15.65 -0.75 -4.03
CA MET A 78 14.41 -1.40 -3.59
C MET A 78 13.25 -1.18 -4.57
N ALA A 79 13.08 0.04 -5.08
CA ALA A 79 12.05 0.34 -6.08
C ALA A 79 12.32 -0.35 -7.43
N GLY A 80 13.58 -0.66 -7.74
CA GLY A 80 13.96 -1.49 -8.88
C GLY A 80 13.50 -2.94 -8.73
N GLU A 81 13.62 -3.51 -7.53
CA GLU A 81 13.22 -4.88 -7.21
C GLU A 81 11.71 -5.03 -7.08
N THR A 82 11.07 -4.15 -6.29
CA THR A 82 9.63 -4.18 -6.02
C THR A 82 8.80 -3.62 -7.17
N GLY A 83 9.31 -2.59 -7.86
CA GLY A 83 8.53 -1.82 -8.82
C GLY A 83 7.51 -0.88 -8.17
N PRO A 84 6.54 -0.36 -8.95
CA PRO A 84 5.55 0.59 -8.46
C PRO A 84 4.64 -0.03 -7.39
N LEU A 85 4.22 0.80 -6.44
CA LEU A 85 3.38 0.39 -5.31
C LEU A 85 1.97 0.97 -5.42
N GLU A 86 0.98 0.15 -5.11
CA GLU A 86 -0.41 0.54 -4.92
C GLU A 86 -0.73 0.58 -3.43
N PHE A 87 -1.29 1.70 -2.95
CA PHE A 87 -1.76 1.82 -1.58
C PHE A 87 -3.00 0.96 -1.36
N HIS A 88 -3.06 0.25 -0.23
CA HIS A 88 -4.24 -0.50 0.15
C HIS A 88 -4.95 0.11 1.38
N ARG A 89 -4.26 0.14 2.53
CA ARG A 89 -4.83 0.70 3.78
C ARG A 89 -3.76 1.05 4.80
N VAL A 90 -4.10 1.93 5.73
CA VAL A 90 -3.33 2.08 6.98
C VAL A 90 -3.65 0.89 7.89
N VAL A 91 -2.61 0.26 8.45
CA VAL A 91 -2.72 -0.89 9.35
C VAL A 91 -2.61 -0.45 10.81
N ARG A 92 -1.64 0.41 11.10
CA ARG A 92 -1.40 0.95 12.45
C ARG A 92 -0.98 2.41 12.36
N ARG A 93 -1.39 3.21 13.35
CA ARG A 93 -0.95 4.59 13.51
C ARG A 93 -0.73 4.92 14.98
N THR A 94 0.44 5.45 15.27
CA THR A 94 0.81 6.08 16.54
C THR A 94 1.32 7.49 16.25
N PRO A 95 1.64 8.31 17.27
CA PRO A 95 2.26 9.61 17.04
C PRO A 95 3.62 9.53 16.32
N GLU A 96 4.36 8.45 16.52
CA GLU A 96 5.75 8.29 16.02
C GLU A 96 5.88 7.27 14.89
N GLU A 97 4.80 6.60 14.51
CA GLU A 97 4.82 5.60 13.45
C GLU A 97 3.50 5.57 12.69
N VAL A 98 3.60 5.46 11.37
CA VAL A 98 2.48 5.02 10.55
C VAL A 98 2.89 3.80 9.75
N VAL A 99 2.06 2.76 9.81
CA VAL A 99 2.24 1.51 9.09
C VAL A 99 1.10 1.35 8.10
N PHE A 100 1.43 1.09 6.85
CA PHE A 100 0.44 0.88 5.80
C PHE A 100 0.79 -0.34 4.95
N LEU A 101 -0.26 -0.96 4.43
CA LEU A 101 -0.17 -2.06 3.51
C LEU A 101 -0.17 -1.52 2.08
N ALA A 102 0.78 -1.99 1.28
CA ALA A 102 0.88 -1.72 -0.14
C ALA A 102 0.99 -3.03 -0.92
N ARG A 103 0.60 -2.99 -2.19
CA ARG A 103 0.78 -4.08 -3.12
C ARG A 103 1.69 -3.64 -4.25
N SER A 104 2.67 -4.45 -4.60
CA SER A 104 3.44 -4.23 -5.82
C SER A 104 2.56 -4.40 -7.05
N LYS A 105 2.64 -3.45 -7.98
CA LYS A 105 1.96 -3.52 -9.28
C LYS A 105 2.66 -4.47 -10.24
N THR A 106 3.94 -4.78 -10.01
CA THR A 106 4.76 -5.61 -10.90
C THR A 106 4.62 -7.09 -10.58
N GLY A 107 4.93 -7.50 -9.35
CA GLY A 107 4.92 -8.90 -8.94
C GLY A 107 3.69 -9.30 -8.11
N GLY A 108 2.90 -8.32 -7.66
CA GLY A 108 1.67 -8.57 -6.89
C GLY A 108 1.92 -8.86 -5.41
N GLU A 109 3.18 -8.86 -4.95
CA GLU A 109 3.58 -9.03 -3.56
C GLU A 109 2.99 -7.96 -2.65
N TRP A 110 2.72 -8.36 -1.41
CA TRP A 110 2.17 -7.50 -0.37
C TRP A 110 3.29 -7.08 0.56
N LEU A 111 3.30 -5.79 0.90
CA LEU A 111 4.33 -5.18 1.73
C LEU A 111 3.69 -4.38 2.85
N GLU A 112 4.12 -4.65 4.08
CA GLU A 112 3.92 -3.76 5.21
C GLU A 112 5.04 -2.73 5.25
N ILE A 113 4.69 -1.45 5.14
CA ILE A 113 5.65 -0.35 5.12
C ILE A 113 5.43 0.51 6.35
N ALA A 114 6.42 0.51 7.23
CA ALA A 114 6.45 1.33 8.43
C ALA A 114 7.29 2.59 8.18
N LYS A 115 6.72 3.75 8.54
CA LYS A 115 7.39 5.04 8.52
C LYS A 115 7.54 5.53 9.94
N LEU A 116 8.78 5.64 10.38
CA LEU A 116 9.15 6.18 11.68
C LEU A 116 9.18 7.69 11.57
N LEU A 117 8.33 8.37 12.32
CA LEU A 117 8.13 9.82 12.28
C LEU A 117 8.71 10.47 13.54
N GLU A 118 9.02 11.76 13.46
CA GLU A 118 9.17 12.62 14.63
C GLU A 118 7.82 12.85 15.32
N ALA A 119 7.85 13.03 16.64
CA ALA A 119 6.65 13.28 17.45
C ALA A 119 6.10 14.72 17.29
N SER A 120 6.93 15.66 16.85
CA SER A 120 6.58 17.07 16.65
C SER A 120 6.44 17.41 15.17
N GLU A 121 5.70 18.47 14.87
CA GLU A 121 5.71 19.07 13.53
C GLU A 121 7.15 19.40 13.09
N PRO A 122 7.51 19.17 11.81
CA PRO A 122 6.65 18.80 10.68
C PRO A 122 6.45 17.28 10.47
N TYR A 123 6.62 16.47 11.51
CA TYR A 123 6.51 14.99 11.47
C TYR A 123 7.40 14.39 10.39
N GLY A 124 8.68 14.77 10.37
CA GLY A 124 9.63 14.28 9.38
C GLY A 124 9.90 12.78 9.55
N ILE A 125 10.36 12.14 8.48
CA ILE A 125 10.70 10.71 8.48
C ILE A 125 12.10 10.53 9.07
N ARG A 126 12.18 9.74 10.15
CA ARG A 126 13.43 9.24 10.72
C ARG A 126 13.93 8.00 9.98
N GLY A 127 12.99 7.13 9.59
CA GLY A 127 13.32 5.87 8.93
C GLY A 127 12.13 5.25 8.21
N LEU A 128 12.44 4.34 7.30
CA LEU A 128 11.51 3.48 6.61
C LEU A 128 11.89 2.02 6.86
N ARG A 129 10.88 1.17 7.00
CA ARG A 129 11.02 -0.28 7.10
C ARG A 129 10.00 -0.93 6.18
N PHE A 130 10.47 -1.90 5.42
CA PHE A 130 9.71 -2.65 4.44
C PHE A 130 9.78 -4.12 4.86
N GLU A 131 8.61 -4.74 5.00
CA GLU A 131 8.49 -6.14 5.38
C GLU A 131 7.49 -6.81 4.44
N ASP A 132 7.75 -8.07 4.07
CA ASP A 132 6.77 -8.88 3.35
C ASP A 132 5.53 -9.08 4.23
N ALA A 133 4.37 -8.97 3.60
CA ALA A 133 3.09 -9.18 4.26
C ALA A 133 2.34 -10.34 3.57
N PRO A 134 1.52 -11.11 4.31
CA PRO A 134 0.60 -12.04 3.69
C PRO A 134 -0.48 -11.28 2.89
N ASP A 135 -1.05 -11.94 1.90
CA ASP A 135 -2.22 -11.40 1.19
C ASP A 135 -3.37 -11.18 2.20
N PRO A 136 -3.88 -9.95 2.34
CA PRO A 136 -4.92 -9.63 3.31
C PRO A 136 -6.26 -10.32 3.03
N ASN A 137 -6.44 -10.88 1.83
CA ASN A 137 -7.63 -11.63 1.42
C ASN A 137 -7.37 -13.14 1.30
N ALA A 138 -6.14 -13.60 1.58
CA ALA A 138 -5.90 -15.04 1.63
C ALA A 138 -6.76 -15.67 2.74
N PRO A 139 -7.32 -16.87 2.49
CA PRO A 139 -7.91 -17.64 3.57
C PRO A 139 -6.89 -17.80 4.70
N PRO A 140 -7.30 -17.71 5.98
CA PRO A 140 -6.39 -18.02 7.07
C PRO A 140 -5.83 -19.41 6.82
N GLU A 141 -4.49 -19.54 6.78
CA GLU A 141 -3.86 -20.84 6.62
C GLU A 141 -4.42 -21.76 7.70
N GLY A 142 -5.22 -22.75 7.26
CA GLY A 142 -5.76 -23.75 8.15
C GLY A 142 -4.57 -24.35 8.88
N ARG A 143 -4.54 -24.17 10.21
CA ARG A 143 -3.52 -24.69 11.12
C ARG A 143 -3.09 -26.07 10.61
N LYS A 144 -1.94 -26.17 9.94
CA LYS A 144 -1.35 -27.47 9.61
C LYS A 144 -1.31 -28.22 10.93
N GLY A 145 -1.96 -29.38 10.96
CA GLY A 145 -2.02 -30.20 12.16
C GLY A 145 -0.63 -30.24 12.79
N SER A 146 -0.56 -29.81 14.04
CA SER A 146 0.67 -29.94 14.82
C SER A 146 1.09 -31.40 14.74
N ASP A 147 2.40 -31.67 14.67
CA ASP A 147 2.99 -33.01 14.58
C ASP A 147 2.45 -34.02 15.63
N ALA A 148 1.73 -33.53 16.65
CA ALA A 148 0.91 -34.29 17.58
C ALA A 148 -0.10 -35.25 16.92
N ASP A 149 -0.69 -34.93 15.76
CA ASP A 149 -1.68 -35.82 15.11
C ASP A 149 -1.07 -36.99 14.32
N THR A 150 0.23 -36.95 13.99
CA THR A 150 0.88 -38.03 13.22
C THR A 150 1.35 -39.20 14.10
N ALA A 151 1.41 -39.02 15.43
CA ALA A 151 1.84 -40.08 16.34
C ALA A 151 0.73 -41.12 16.66
N ALA A 152 -0.55 -40.80 16.41
CA ALA A 152 -1.66 -41.70 16.71
C ALA A 152 -1.92 -42.75 15.61
N ALA A 153 -1.39 -42.57 14.39
CA ALA A 153 -1.60 -43.48 13.26
C ALA A 153 -0.51 -44.56 13.10
N ALA A 154 0.58 -44.50 13.88
CA ALA A 154 1.67 -45.49 13.84
C ALA A 154 1.61 -46.52 14.98
N ALA A 155 0.58 -46.47 15.84
CA ALA A 155 0.40 -47.35 16.99
C ALA A 155 -0.87 -48.21 16.93
N ALA A 156 -1.50 -48.33 15.76
CA ALA A 156 -2.63 -49.25 15.51
C ALA A 156 -2.18 -50.44 14.65
#